data_AF-A0A4Q3WLW8-F1
#
_entry.id   AF-A0A4Q3WLW8-F1
#
_cell.length_a   1.000
_cell.length_b   1.000
_cell.length_c   1.000
_cell.angle_alpha   90.00
_cell.angle_beta   90.00
_cell.angle_gamma   90.00
#
_symmetry.space_group_name_H-M   'P 1'
#
loop_
_entity.id
_entity.type
_entity.pdbx_description
1 polymer ?
#
loop_
_entity_poly.entity_id
_entity_poly.type
_entity_poly.pdbx_seq_one_letter_code
_entity_poly.pdbx_strand_id
1 'polypeptide(L)'
;MGAIVAGVGILFYFAAPLGLRALLGPGNPLFGPLAVQFFTIGRLILSIGLFKGLIDVGSWLWNLPNTIKAKQSSIGAIGFGNPVESKQQRIARQANMFSPCWKLPFCREPIRVLCPAFLAKKTCWKFGRGCYCDTEMVGRIVRNEPIESIKAANTAQSKMAPPCARCYIFLEHQTHKFRMISPLVLPVTVLFVFMVWPIYNQLFMSFTRGYTKLFESLTFSTSRFTPDAIKATAEGQAQAAAGGISPQEIAQVSSYMLGALLGFFLLIYLSKFVEWAIFKAKW
;
A
#
# COMPACT_ATOMS: atom_id res chain seq x y z
N MET A 1 14.50 11.81 -6.82
CA MET A 1 15.58 12.53 -6.11
C MET A 1 15.35 12.56 -4.60
N GLY A 2 14.09 12.66 -4.14
CA GLY A 2 13.79 12.72 -2.70
C GLY A 2 14.36 11.58 -1.85
N ALA A 3 14.39 10.35 -2.37
CA ALA A 3 14.96 9.20 -1.66
C ALA A 3 16.46 9.35 -1.36
N ILE A 4 17.23 9.96 -2.27
CA ILE A 4 18.67 10.20 -2.09
C ILE A 4 18.87 11.25 -0.99
N VAL A 5 18.10 12.34 -1.02
CA VAL A 5 18.17 13.40 -0.01
C VAL A 5 17.77 12.88 1.38
N ALA A 6 16.72 12.05 1.45
CA ALA A 6 16.34 11.39 2.70
C ALA A 6 17.44 10.44 3.19
N GLY A 7 18.09 9.69 2.30
CA GLY A 7 19.23 8.85 2.62
C GLY A 7 20.41 9.62 3.22
N VAL A 8 20.76 10.78 2.64
CA VAL A 8 21.78 11.68 3.20
C VAL A 8 21.36 12.20 4.58
N GLY A 9 20.09 12.55 4.77
CA GLY A 9 19.55 12.95 6.07
C GLY A 9 19.70 11.85 7.15
N ILE A 10 19.42 10.60 6.80
CA ILE A 10 19.62 9.43 7.69
C ILE A 10 21.10 9.28 8.05
N LEU A 11 21.99 9.42 7.07
CA LEU A 11 23.43 9.33 7.26
C LEU A 11 23.96 10.40 8.22
N PHE A 12 23.51 11.65 8.05
CA PHE A 12 23.86 12.75 8.97
C PHE A 12 23.24 12.60 10.35
N TYR A 13 22.03 12.04 10.45
CA TYR A 13 21.36 11.86 11.74
C TYR A 13 21.95 10.70 12.55
N PHE A 14 22.29 9.57 11.91
CA PHE A 14 22.75 8.37 12.63
C PHE A 14 24.26 8.10 12.50
N ALA A 15 24.81 8.19 11.29
CA ALA A 15 26.19 7.78 11.04
C ALA A 15 27.20 8.87 11.42
N ALA A 16 26.88 10.16 11.22
CA ALA A 16 27.80 11.24 11.59
C ALA A 16 28.08 11.32 13.10
N PRO A 17 27.10 11.20 14.03
CA PRO A 17 27.37 11.17 15.46
C PRO A 17 28.16 9.92 15.89
N LEU A 18 27.90 8.77 15.27
CA LEU A 18 28.66 7.53 15.52
C LEU A 18 30.12 7.66 15.07
N GLY A 19 30.37 8.19 13.88
CA GLY A 19 31.71 8.45 13.36
C GLY A 19 32.45 9.49 14.21
N LEU A 20 31.76 10.55 14.61
CA LEU A 20 32.33 11.59 15.47
C LEU A 20 32.71 11.04 16.85
N ARG A 21 31.88 10.14 17.42
CA ARG A 21 32.18 9.45 18.68
C ARG A 21 33.41 8.56 18.56
N ALA A 22 33.56 7.85 17.44
CA ALA A 22 34.73 7.02 17.18
C ALA A 22 36.03 7.84 17.02
N LEU A 23 35.92 9.05 16.45
CA LEU A 23 37.06 9.95 16.21
C LEU A 23 37.50 10.74 17.46
N LEU A 24 36.56 11.29 18.22
CA LEU A 24 36.86 12.16 19.36
C LEU A 24 37.05 11.40 20.67
N GLY A 25 36.63 10.13 20.74
CA GLY A 25 36.69 9.29 21.93
C GLY A 25 35.52 9.52 22.91
N PRO A 26 35.12 8.47 23.65
CA PRO A 26 34.07 8.57 24.66
C PRO A 26 34.58 9.34 25.88
N GLY A 27 34.34 10.65 25.91
CA GLY A 27 34.74 11.52 27.04
C GLY A 27 35.10 12.95 26.64
N ASN A 28 35.21 13.24 25.34
CA ASN A 28 35.55 14.57 24.88
C ASN A 28 34.37 15.55 25.07
N PRO A 29 34.53 16.67 25.80
CA PRO A 29 33.43 17.61 26.09
C PRO A 29 32.88 18.29 24.83
N LEU A 30 33.64 18.29 23.73
CA LEU A 30 33.21 18.82 22.43
C LEU A 30 32.17 17.95 21.71
N PHE A 31 32.01 16.67 22.09
CA PHE A 31 31.12 15.73 21.38
C PHE A 31 29.65 16.15 21.47
N GLY A 32 29.17 16.53 22.65
CA GLY A 32 27.76 16.85 22.89
C GLY A 32 27.24 18.00 22.01
N PRO A 33 27.88 19.19 22.04
CA PRO A 33 27.47 20.34 21.23
C PRO A 33 27.48 20.04 19.73
N LEU A 34 28.51 19.34 19.23
CA LEU A 34 28.62 18.97 17.82
C LEU A 34 27.55 17.96 17.40
N ALA A 35 27.30 16.92 18.21
CA ALA A 35 26.28 15.91 17.92
C ALA A 35 24.88 16.53 17.79
N VAL A 36 24.52 17.49 18.67
CA VAL A 36 23.24 18.21 18.60
C VAL A 36 23.08 18.99 17.29
N GLN A 37 24.16 19.59 16.76
CA GLN A 37 24.12 20.26 15.46
C GLN A 37 23.89 19.27 14.33
N PHE A 38 24.57 18.11 14.36
CA PHE A 38 24.35 17.05 13.36
C PHE A 38 22.94 16.46 13.41
N PHE A 39 22.35 16.27 14.59
CA PHE A 39 20.96 15.83 14.71
C PHE A 39 19.97 16.86 14.18
N THR A 40 20.20 18.15 14.46
CA THR A 40 19.32 19.23 14.01
C THR A 40 19.36 19.39 12.49
N ILE A 41 20.57 19.42 11.91
CA ILE A 41 20.78 19.49 10.46
C ILE A 41 20.25 18.22 9.79
N GLY A 42 20.56 17.05 10.33
CA GLY A 42 20.08 15.76 9.82
C GLY A 42 18.56 15.68 9.78
N ARG A 43 17.87 16.12 10.85
CA ARG A 43 16.41 16.16 10.92
C ARG A 43 15.81 17.11 9.88
N LEU A 44 16.44 18.27 9.66
CA LEU A 44 15.97 19.25 8.67
C LEU A 44 16.13 18.71 7.25
N ILE A 45 17.30 18.16 6.90
CA ILE A 45 17.55 17.53 5.59
C ILE A 45 16.61 16.35 5.36
N LEU A 46 16.40 15.51 6.39
CA LEU A 46 15.49 14.37 6.32
C LEU A 46 14.05 14.82 6.05
N SER A 47 13.57 15.87 6.73
CA SER A 47 12.22 16.41 6.49
C SER A 47 12.03 16.94 5.06
N ILE A 48 13.03 17.65 4.51
CA ILE A 48 13.02 18.13 3.13
C ILE A 48 13.03 16.95 2.14
N GLY A 49 13.88 15.95 2.39
CA GLY A 49 13.98 14.75 1.57
C GLY A 49 12.67 13.95 1.54
N LEU A 50 12.02 13.81 2.70
CA LEU A 50 10.73 13.14 2.84
C LEU A 50 9.62 13.91 2.13
N PHE A 51 9.55 15.23 2.33
CA PHE A 51 8.58 16.09 1.66
C PHE A 51 8.75 16.05 0.14
N LYS A 52 9.98 16.17 -0.36
CA LYS A 52 10.26 16.03 -1.80
C LYS A 52 9.98 14.61 -2.31
N GLY A 53 10.24 13.59 -1.50
CA GLY A 53 9.88 12.21 -1.81
C GLY A 53 8.38 12.05 -2.00
N LEU A 54 7.57 12.65 -1.13
CA LEU A 54 6.11 12.66 -1.27
C LEU A 54 5.65 13.39 -2.54
N ILE A 55 6.28 14.52 -2.89
CA ILE A 55 5.98 15.23 -4.15
C ILE A 55 6.38 14.39 -5.37
N ASP A 56 7.58 13.79 -5.37
CA ASP A 56 8.06 12.95 -6.46
C ASP A 56 7.12 11.73 -6.65
N VAL A 57 6.67 11.11 -5.55
CA VAL A 57 5.70 9.99 -5.56
C VAL A 57 4.32 10.45 -6.02
N GLY A 58 3.83 11.60 -5.56
CA GLY A 58 2.56 12.19 -6.00
C GLY A 58 2.57 12.52 -7.49
N SER A 59 3.63 13.15 -7.97
CA SER A 59 3.90 13.41 -9.39
C SER A 59 3.95 12.11 -10.20
N TRP A 60 4.67 11.11 -9.70
CA TRP A 60 4.75 9.81 -10.36
C TRP A 60 3.39 9.12 -10.42
N LEU A 61 2.59 9.13 -9.34
CA LEU A 61 1.22 8.61 -9.30
C LEU A 61 0.31 9.35 -10.28
N TRP A 62 0.49 10.65 -10.44
CA TRP A 62 -0.28 11.46 -11.38
C TRP A 62 0.10 11.18 -12.84
N ASN A 63 1.37 10.86 -13.11
CA ASN A 63 1.89 10.56 -14.44
C ASN A 63 1.80 9.07 -14.82
N LEU A 64 1.61 8.19 -13.84
CA LEU A 64 1.36 6.75 -13.96
C LEU A 64 0.26 6.37 -14.96
N PRO A 65 -0.89 7.08 -15.03
CA PRO A 65 -1.88 6.83 -16.06
C PRO A 65 -1.35 6.97 -17.48
N ASN A 66 -0.44 7.92 -17.72
CA ASN A 66 0.08 8.19 -19.06
C ASN A 66 1.15 7.18 -19.48
N THR A 67 2.02 6.78 -18.56
CA THR A 67 3.05 5.75 -18.83
C THR A 67 2.44 4.36 -19.05
N ILE A 68 1.41 4.00 -18.30
CA ILE A 68 0.66 2.76 -18.53
C ILE A 68 -0.07 2.81 -19.87
N LYS A 69 -0.66 3.95 -20.27
CA LYS A 69 -1.30 4.07 -21.60
C LYS A 69 -0.30 3.81 -22.73
N ALA A 70 0.93 4.34 -22.61
CA ALA A 70 2.00 4.09 -23.58
C ALA A 70 2.45 2.61 -23.61
N LYS A 71 2.46 1.95 -22.45
CA LYS A 71 2.82 0.52 -22.35
C LYS A 71 1.67 -0.43 -22.73
N GLN A 72 0.42 -0.03 -22.54
CA GLN A 72 -0.75 -0.79 -23.00
C GLN A 72 -0.95 -0.70 -24.51
N SER A 73 -0.57 0.41 -25.15
CA SER A 73 -0.55 0.46 -26.63
C SER A 73 0.46 -0.50 -27.25
N SER A 74 1.54 -0.85 -26.55
CA SER A 74 2.49 -1.87 -27.04
C SER A 74 2.08 -3.30 -26.70
N ILE A 75 1.40 -3.54 -25.56
CA ILE A 75 0.92 -4.88 -25.17
C ILE A 75 -0.40 -5.27 -25.86
N GLY A 76 -1.22 -4.30 -26.27
CA GLY A 76 -2.47 -4.53 -27.03
C GLY A 76 -2.27 -5.14 -28.43
N ALA A 77 -1.02 -5.34 -28.86
CA ALA A 77 -0.66 -6.11 -30.05
C ALA A 77 -0.63 -7.63 -29.81
N ILE A 78 -0.67 -8.08 -28.54
CA ILE A 78 -0.56 -9.50 -28.17
C ILE A 78 -1.97 -10.07 -28.00
N GLY A 79 -2.67 -10.31 -29.12
CA GLY A 79 -3.95 -11.02 -29.14
C GLY A 79 -4.88 -10.58 -30.26
N PHE A 80 -4.85 -11.33 -31.37
CA PHE A 80 -5.59 -11.12 -32.62
C PHE A 80 -5.05 -9.97 -33.49
N GLY A 81 -4.26 -10.35 -34.51
CA GLY A 81 -3.48 -9.51 -35.43
C GLY A 81 -4.26 -8.59 -36.37
N ASN A 82 -5.44 -8.11 -35.96
CA ASN A 82 -6.10 -6.98 -36.61
C ASN A 82 -5.95 -5.75 -35.71
N PRO A 83 -5.42 -4.62 -36.24
CA PRO A 83 -5.31 -3.39 -35.47
C PRO A 83 -6.68 -3.03 -34.91
N VAL A 84 -6.75 -2.76 -33.60
CA VAL A 84 -7.99 -2.30 -32.96
C VAL A 84 -8.45 -1.05 -33.69
N GLU A 85 -9.66 -1.06 -34.23
CA GLU A 85 -10.22 0.09 -34.94
C GLU A 85 -10.06 1.38 -34.12
N SER A 86 -9.65 2.46 -34.77
CA SER A 86 -9.37 3.75 -34.13
C SER A 86 -10.59 4.28 -33.34
N LYS A 87 -11.81 3.98 -33.79
CA LYS A 87 -13.06 4.30 -33.07
C LYS A 87 -13.16 3.55 -31.74
N GLN A 88 -12.87 2.25 -31.73
CA GLN A 88 -12.94 1.43 -30.52
C GLN A 88 -11.85 1.81 -29.51
N GLN A 89 -10.66 2.18 -29.98
CA GLN A 89 -9.62 2.71 -29.10
C GLN A 89 -10.04 4.02 -28.40
N ARG A 90 -10.74 4.92 -29.12
CA ARG A 90 -11.26 6.16 -28.51
C ARG A 90 -12.30 5.87 -27.43
N ILE A 91 -13.23 4.94 -27.70
CA ILE A 91 -14.24 4.53 -26.72
C ILE A 91 -13.59 3.88 -25.49
N ALA A 92 -12.61 3.00 -25.70
CA ALA A 92 -11.88 2.35 -24.62
C ALA A 92 -11.08 3.34 -23.76
N ARG A 93 -10.54 4.42 -24.36
CA ARG A 93 -9.86 5.49 -23.60
C ARG A 93 -10.79 6.27 -22.67
N GLN A 94 -12.08 6.30 -22.98
CA GLN A 94 -13.12 6.96 -22.17
C GLN A 94 -13.82 5.98 -21.22
N ALA A 95 -13.37 4.73 -21.13
CA ALA A 95 -13.93 3.76 -20.22
C ALA A 95 -13.56 4.09 -18.76
N ASN A 96 -14.59 4.29 -17.95
CA ASN A 96 -14.48 4.54 -16.51
C ASN A 96 -14.83 3.28 -15.69
N MET A 97 -14.64 3.33 -14.37
CA MET A 97 -15.01 2.25 -13.43
C MET A 97 -16.48 1.82 -13.54
N PHE A 98 -17.38 2.70 -13.99
CA PHE A 98 -18.81 2.40 -14.18
C PHE A 98 -19.18 2.12 -15.64
N SER A 99 -18.17 2.04 -16.53
CA SER A 99 -18.44 1.77 -17.92
C SER A 99 -18.97 0.34 -18.11
N PRO A 100 -19.99 0.15 -18.96
CA PRO A 100 -20.49 -1.17 -19.26
C PRO A 100 -19.47 -1.96 -20.08
N CYS A 101 -19.62 -3.29 -20.09
CA CYS A 101 -18.66 -4.19 -20.73
C CYS A 101 -18.40 -3.90 -22.21
N TRP A 102 -19.38 -3.33 -22.93
CA TRP A 102 -19.24 -3.00 -24.35
C TRP A 102 -18.43 -1.73 -24.65
N LYS A 103 -18.11 -0.91 -23.65
CA LYS A 103 -17.18 0.22 -23.80
C LYS A 103 -15.71 -0.19 -23.57
N LEU A 104 -15.46 -1.43 -23.13
CA LEU A 104 -14.11 -1.95 -22.88
C LEU A 104 -13.45 -2.40 -24.20
N PRO A 105 -12.10 -2.38 -24.28
CA PRO A 105 -11.36 -2.63 -25.53
C PRO A 105 -11.59 -4.04 -26.11
N PHE A 106 -11.93 -5.01 -25.26
CA PHE A 106 -12.16 -6.40 -25.64
C PHE A 106 -13.53 -6.65 -26.30
N CYS A 107 -14.49 -5.75 -26.14
CA CYS A 107 -15.83 -5.92 -26.72
C CYS A 107 -15.90 -5.31 -28.14
N ARG A 108 -15.50 -6.10 -29.14
CA ARG A 108 -15.53 -5.72 -30.57
C ARG A 108 -16.96 -5.68 -31.12
N GLU A 109 -17.18 -4.84 -32.13
CA GLU A 109 -18.49 -4.64 -32.77
C GLU A 109 -19.18 -5.95 -33.23
N PRO A 110 -18.49 -6.90 -33.88
CA PRO A 110 -19.09 -8.18 -34.27
C PRO A 110 -19.60 -8.99 -33.07
N ILE A 111 -18.85 -8.93 -31.96
CA ILE A 111 -19.21 -9.61 -30.71
C ILE A 111 -20.45 -8.95 -30.08
N ARG A 112 -20.61 -7.63 -30.22
CA ARG A 112 -21.76 -6.90 -29.65
C ARG A 112 -23.08 -7.34 -30.28
N VAL A 113 -23.11 -7.53 -31.60
CA VAL A 113 -24.31 -7.98 -32.32
C VAL A 113 -24.79 -9.34 -31.79
N LEU A 114 -23.86 -10.25 -31.52
CA LEU A 114 -24.13 -11.60 -31.02
C LEU A 114 -24.34 -11.69 -29.49
N CYS A 115 -24.08 -10.61 -28.73
CA CYS A 115 -24.02 -10.67 -27.27
C CYS A 115 -25.40 -10.47 -26.62
N PRO A 116 -25.94 -11.47 -25.87
CA PRO A 116 -27.25 -11.35 -25.23
C PRO A 116 -27.27 -10.26 -24.15
N ALA A 117 -26.15 -10.06 -23.44
CA ALA A 117 -26.02 -9.01 -22.43
C ALA A 117 -26.07 -7.61 -23.06
N PHE A 118 -25.48 -7.44 -24.26
CA PHE A 118 -25.53 -6.18 -25.01
C PHE A 118 -26.95 -5.87 -25.49
N LEU A 119 -27.64 -6.88 -26.06
CA LEU A 119 -29.05 -6.76 -26.46
C LEU A 119 -29.95 -6.41 -25.28
N ALA A 120 -29.71 -7.03 -24.12
CA ALA A 120 -30.43 -6.74 -22.88
C ALA A 120 -29.98 -5.42 -22.20
N LYS A 121 -28.99 -4.71 -22.74
CA LYS A 121 -28.35 -3.51 -22.15
C LYS A 121 -27.92 -3.71 -20.68
N LYS A 122 -27.53 -4.93 -20.31
CA LYS A 122 -27.02 -5.30 -18.99
C LYS A 122 -25.55 -5.68 -19.07
N THR A 123 -24.76 -5.40 -18.03
CA THR A 123 -23.36 -5.79 -18.02
C THR A 123 -23.21 -7.31 -17.93
N CYS A 124 -22.23 -7.89 -18.61
CA CYS A 124 -22.04 -9.35 -18.66
C CYS A 124 -21.91 -9.99 -17.26
N TRP A 125 -21.28 -9.30 -16.31
CA TRP A 125 -21.15 -9.78 -14.93
C TRP A 125 -22.46 -9.74 -14.14
N LYS A 126 -23.34 -8.75 -14.37
CA LYS A 126 -24.67 -8.69 -13.73
C LYS A 126 -25.67 -9.63 -14.40
N PHE A 127 -25.55 -9.80 -15.71
CA PHE A 127 -26.34 -10.75 -16.48
C PHE A 127 -25.94 -12.20 -16.17
N GLY A 128 -24.72 -12.40 -15.67
CA GLY A 128 -24.19 -13.72 -15.35
C GLY A 128 -23.92 -14.56 -16.59
N ARG A 129 -23.84 -13.96 -17.79
CA ARG A 129 -23.40 -14.59 -19.05
C ARG A 129 -22.83 -13.49 -19.96
N GLY A 130 -21.87 -13.85 -20.81
CA GLY A 130 -21.31 -12.89 -21.75
C GLY A 130 -20.23 -13.50 -22.65
N CYS A 131 -19.81 -12.71 -23.63
CA CYS A 131 -18.97 -13.13 -24.75
C CYS A 131 -17.66 -13.83 -24.42
N TYR A 132 -17.10 -13.60 -23.24
CA TYR A 132 -15.87 -14.25 -22.78
C TYR A 132 -16.05 -15.03 -21.47
N CYS A 133 -17.23 -14.98 -20.86
CA CYS A 133 -17.53 -15.72 -19.63
C CYS A 133 -18.16 -17.10 -19.93
N ASP A 134 -18.70 -17.28 -21.13
CA ASP A 134 -19.43 -18.46 -21.56
C ASP A 134 -18.68 -19.12 -22.73
N THR A 135 -18.19 -20.35 -22.51
CA THR A 135 -17.42 -21.11 -23.50
C THR A 135 -18.23 -21.48 -24.72
N GLU A 136 -19.54 -21.73 -24.57
CA GLU A 136 -20.41 -22.01 -25.71
C GLU A 136 -20.53 -20.76 -26.59
N MET A 137 -20.68 -19.59 -25.96
CA MET A 137 -20.79 -18.33 -26.66
C MET A 137 -19.49 -17.97 -27.41
N VAL A 138 -18.32 -18.19 -26.79
CA VAL A 138 -17.03 -18.03 -27.47
C VAL A 138 -16.94 -18.97 -28.68
N GLY A 139 -17.31 -20.24 -28.51
CA GLY A 139 -17.31 -21.22 -29.60
C GLY A 139 -18.19 -20.79 -30.78
N ARG A 140 -19.39 -20.27 -30.51
CA ARG A 140 -20.31 -19.77 -31.54
C ARG A 140 -19.79 -18.52 -32.25
N ILE A 141 -19.17 -17.59 -31.51
CA ILE A 141 -18.53 -16.39 -32.09
C ILE A 141 -17.39 -16.82 -33.03
N VAL A 142 -16.57 -17.78 -32.63
CA VAL A 142 -15.48 -18.29 -33.47
C VAL A 142 -16.01 -18.99 -34.72
N ARG A 143 -17.18 -19.63 -34.64
CA ARG A 143 -17.84 -20.31 -35.76
C ARG A 143 -18.74 -19.41 -36.63
N ASN A 144 -18.93 -18.14 -36.27
CA ASN A 144 -19.85 -17.21 -36.93
C ASN A 144 -21.29 -17.76 -37.07
N GLU A 145 -21.76 -18.53 -36.10
CA GLU A 145 -23.13 -19.07 -36.14
C GLU A 145 -24.17 -17.96 -35.86
N PRO A 146 -25.23 -17.82 -36.68
CA PRO A 146 -26.25 -16.78 -36.50
C PRO A 146 -27.14 -17.01 -35.28
N ILE A 147 -27.61 -15.90 -34.70
CA ILE A 147 -28.35 -15.77 -33.43
C ILE A 147 -29.72 -16.48 -33.44
N GLU A 148 -30.26 -16.83 -34.62
CA GLU A 148 -31.61 -17.42 -34.72
C GLU A 148 -31.75 -18.80 -34.02
N SER A 149 -30.62 -19.46 -33.73
CA SER A 149 -30.58 -20.68 -32.90
C SER A 149 -30.50 -20.43 -31.39
N ILE A 150 -30.47 -19.16 -30.95
CA ILE A 150 -30.46 -18.78 -29.52
C ILE A 150 -31.88 -18.90 -28.98
N LYS A 151 -32.35 -20.14 -28.84
CA LYS A 151 -33.34 -20.45 -27.81
C LYS A 151 -32.75 -19.94 -26.50
N ALA A 152 -33.46 -19.04 -25.81
CA ALA A 152 -33.12 -18.61 -24.46
C ALA A 152 -32.72 -19.84 -23.66
N ALA A 153 -31.43 -19.98 -23.38
CA ALA A 153 -30.88 -21.27 -22.99
C ALA A 153 -31.61 -21.79 -21.75
N ASN A 154 -32.07 -23.03 -21.86
CA ASN A 154 -32.78 -23.80 -20.85
C ASN A 154 -32.31 -23.40 -19.44
N THR A 155 -33.27 -23.03 -18.61
CA THR A 155 -33.14 -22.57 -17.23
C THR A 155 -32.26 -23.49 -16.35
N ALA A 156 -31.97 -24.72 -16.80
CA ALA A 156 -31.10 -25.70 -16.14
C ALA A 156 -29.59 -25.33 -16.13
N GLN A 157 -29.01 -24.81 -17.22
CA GLN A 157 -27.59 -24.37 -17.24
C GLN A 157 -27.39 -22.99 -16.59
N SER A 158 -28.48 -22.30 -16.19
CA SER A 158 -28.40 -21.01 -15.47
C SER A 158 -28.06 -21.17 -13.99
N LYS A 159 -28.02 -22.41 -13.46
CA LYS A 159 -27.81 -22.68 -12.04
C LYS A 159 -26.35 -22.66 -11.60
N MET A 160 -25.39 -22.81 -12.52
CA MET A 160 -23.97 -22.61 -12.20
C MET A 160 -23.58 -21.19 -12.59
N ALA A 161 -23.31 -20.34 -11.59
CA ALA A 161 -22.75 -19.02 -11.83
C ALA A 161 -21.45 -19.20 -12.64
N PRO A 162 -21.35 -18.67 -13.87
CA PRO A 162 -20.17 -18.91 -14.68
C PRO A 162 -18.94 -18.31 -14.02
N PRO A 163 -17.74 -18.82 -14.35
CA PRO A 163 -16.48 -18.36 -13.76
C PRO A 163 -16.08 -16.99 -14.32
N CYS A 164 -16.90 -15.95 -14.09
CA CYS A 164 -16.62 -14.57 -14.48
C CYS A 164 -15.29 -14.07 -13.90
N ALA A 165 -14.81 -14.65 -12.79
CA ALA A 165 -13.52 -14.34 -12.19
C ALA A 165 -12.32 -14.56 -13.13
N ARG A 166 -12.45 -15.43 -14.15
CA ARG A 166 -11.38 -15.69 -15.15
C ARG A 166 -11.57 -14.93 -16.46
N CYS A 167 -12.67 -14.20 -16.63
CA CYS A 167 -12.95 -13.48 -17.86
C CYS A 167 -12.07 -12.22 -17.97
N TYR A 168 -11.40 -12.05 -19.11
CA TYR A 168 -10.55 -10.88 -19.39
C TYR A 168 -11.31 -9.54 -19.28
N ILE A 169 -12.57 -9.49 -19.72
CA ILE A 169 -13.40 -8.28 -19.59
C ILE A 169 -13.64 -7.92 -18.13
N PHE A 170 -13.90 -8.93 -17.29
CA PHE A 170 -14.13 -8.72 -15.87
C PHE A 170 -12.85 -8.26 -15.16
N LEU A 171 -11.71 -8.89 -15.47
CA LEU A 171 -10.40 -8.51 -14.93
C LEU A 171 -10.02 -7.07 -15.30
N GLU A 172 -10.26 -6.64 -16.55
CA GLU A 172 -10.01 -5.25 -16.97
C GLU A 172 -10.89 -4.27 -16.21
N HIS A 173 -12.18 -4.60 -16.02
CA HIS A 173 -13.08 -3.79 -15.22
C HIS A 173 -12.64 -3.68 -13.76
N GLN A 174 -12.20 -4.78 -13.15
CA GLN A 174 -11.64 -4.76 -11.78
C GLN A 174 -10.34 -3.95 -11.72
N THR A 175 -9.52 -3.99 -12.77
CA THR A 175 -8.31 -3.17 -12.88
C THR A 175 -8.66 -1.68 -12.91
N HIS A 176 -9.70 -1.28 -13.64
CA HIS A 176 -10.20 0.10 -13.60
C HIS A 176 -10.72 0.50 -12.21
N LYS A 177 -11.44 -0.39 -11.52
CA LYS A 177 -11.91 -0.17 -10.15
C LYS A 177 -10.74 -0.01 -9.17
N PHE A 178 -9.75 -0.90 -9.24
CA PHE A 178 -8.53 -0.84 -8.43
C PHE A 178 -7.75 0.45 -8.70
N ARG A 179 -7.58 0.85 -9.96
CA ARG A 179 -6.85 2.06 -10.32
C ARG A 179 -7.48 3.34 -9.76
N MET A 180 -8.81 3.38 -9.68
CA MET A 180 -9.54 4.52 -9.10
C MET A 180 -9.44 4.54 -7.57
N ILE A 181 -9.47 3.37 -6.92
CA ILE A 181 -9.46 3.26 -5.46
C ILE A 181 -8.04 3.33 -4.88
N SER A 182 -7.04 2.83 -5.61
CA SER A 182 -5.63 2.76 -5.18
C SER A 182 -5.06 4.07 -4.63
N PRO A 183 -5.20 5.24 -5.29
CA PRO A 183 -4.67 6.50 -4.76
C PRO A 183 -5.37 6.96 -3.47
N LEU A 184 -6.58 6.47 -3.18
CA LEU A 184 -7.32 6.79 -1.96
C LEU A 184 -6.83 5.96 -0.75
N VAL A 185 -6.19 4.81 -0.97
CA VAL A 185 -5.78 3.91 0.13
C VAL A 185 -4.77 4.59 1.04
N LEU A 186 -3.78 5.30 0.48
CA LEU A 186 -2.75 6.01 1.25
C LEU A 186 -3.32 7.09 2.19
N PRO A 187 -4.08 8.10 1.72
CA PRO A 187 -4.63 9.12 2.61
C PRO A 187 -5.58 8.52 3.65
N VAL A 188 -6.36 7.49 3.30
CA VAL A 188 -7.22 6.78 4.25
C VAL A 188 -6.39 6.09 5.34
N THR A 189 -5.30 5.41 4.99
CA THR A 189 -4.40 4.81 5.99
C THR A 189 -3.78 5.84 6.92
N VAL A 190 -3.30 6.97 6.40
CA VAL A 190 -2.69 8.04 7.21
C VAL A 190 -3.72 8.64 8.16
N LEU A 191 -4.91 8.97 7.66
CA LEU A 191 -6.01 9.49 8.48
C LEU A 191 -6.41 8.51 9.58
N PHE A 192 -6.48 7.21 9.26
CA PHE A 192 -6.82 6.17 10.21
C PHE A 192 -5.75 6.04 11.31
N VAL A 193 -4.46 5.99 10.94
CA VAL A 193 -3.36 5.95 11.91
C VAL A 193 -3.40 7.18 12.81
N PHE A 194 -3.63 8.37 12.26
CA PHE A 194 -3.75 9.61 13.02
C PHE A 194 -4.92 9.57 14.02
N MET A 195 -6.10 9.09 13.60
CA MET A 195 -7.26 8.93 14.47
C MET A 195 -7.03 7.91 15.59
N VAL A 196 -6.32 6.81 15.31
CA VAL A 196 -6.07 5.72 16.27
C VAL A 196 -4.88 6.04 17.20
N TRP A 197 -4.02 6.99 16.84
CA TRP A 197 -2.82 7.36 17.60
C TRP A 197 -3.05 7.64 19.11
N PRO A 198 -4.04 8.45 19.54
CA PRO A 198 -4.25 8.70 20.96
C PRO A 198 -4.64 7.43 21.73
N ILE A 199 -5.47 6.57 21.11
CA ILE A 199 -5.90 5.29 21.71
C ILE A 199 -4.69 4.36 21.83
N TYR A 200 -3.88 4.28 20.77
CA TYR A 200 -2.64 3.50 20.77
C TYR A 200 -1.71 3.94 21.90
N ASN A 201 -1.45 5.24 22.07
CA ASN A 201 -0.58 5.75 23.13
C ASN A 201 -1.09 5.43 24.53
N GLN A 202 -2.40 5.53 24.76
CA GLN A 202 -2.99 5.17 26.06
C GLN A 202 -2.85 3.68 26.38
N LEU A 203 -3.08 2.82 25.39
CA LEU A 203 -2.92 1.37 25.52
C LEU A 203 -1.44 1.00 25.72
N PHE A 204 -0.54 1.61 24.95
CA PHE A 204 0.90 1.37 25.05
C PHE A 204 1.46 1.80 26.41
N MET A 205 1.04 2.96 26.93
CA MET A 205 1.45 3.41 28.26
C MET A 205 0.89 2.52 29.38
N SER A 206 -0.35 2.05 29.24
CA SER A 206 -0.93 1.09 30.19
C SER A 206 -0.20 -0.26 30.15
N PHE A 207 0.11 -0.74 28.95
CA PHE A 207 0.83 -1.99 28.73
C PHE A 207 2.25 -1.94 29.31
N THR A 208 3.01 -0.88 29.02
CA THR A 208 4.39 -0.72 29.54
C THR A 208 4.42 -0.66 31.06
N ARG A 209 3.48 0.04 31.71
CA ARG A 209 3.34 0.04 33.18
C ARG A 209 3.00 -1.34 33.75
N GLY A 210 2.18 -2.11 33.05
CA GLY A 210 1.85 -3.49 33.44
C GLY A 210 3.07 -4.41 33.31
N TYR A 211 3.78 -4.29 32.19
CA TYR A 211 4.98 -5.05 31.89
C TYR A 211 6.11 -4.75 32.89
N THR A 212 6.34 -3.48 33.25
CA THR A 212 7.36 -3.13 34.25
C THR A 212 7.04 -3.72 35.62
N LYS A 213 5.78 -3.67 36.07
CA LYS A 213 5.38 -4.30 37.34
C LYS A 213 5.58 -5.82 37.33
N LEU A 214 5.23 -6.46 36.21
CA LEU A 214 5.41 -7.90 36.05
C LEU A 214 6.89 -8.27 36.01
N PHE A 215 7.71 -7.50 35.30
CA PHE A 215 9.16 -7.69 35.30
C PHE A 215 9.76 -7.43 36.68
N GLU A 216 9.40 -6.35 37.37
CA GLU A 216 9.86 -6.09 38.75
C GLU A 216 9.51 -7.25 39.70
N SER A 217 8.40 -7.95 39.48
CA SER A 217 8.05 -9.15 40.26
C SER A 217 8.87 -10.40 39.89
N LEU A 218 9.37 -10.50 38.66
CA LEU A 218 10.08 -11.67 38.13
C LEU A 218 11.61 -11.52 38.18
N THR A 219 12.13 -10.33 37.93
CA THR A 219 13.54 -10.01 38.12
C THR A 219 13.80 -9.85 39.60
N PHE A 220 14.64 -10.72 40.16
CA PHE A 220 15.22 -10.56 41.49
C PHE A 220 15.79 -9.15 41.64
N SER A 221 15.05 -8.30 42.36
CA SER A 221 15.43 -6.92 42.65
C SER A 221 16.74 -6.92 43.45
N THR A 222 17.85 -6.60 42.77
CA THR A 222 19.19 -6.46 43.36
C THR A 222 19.25 -5.34 44.41
N SER A 223 18.29 -4.40 44.41
CA SER A 223 18.18 -3.35 45.42
C SER A 223 17.82 -3.87 46.82
N ARG A 224 17.46 -5.15 46.98
CA ARG A 224 17.30 -5.76 48.30
C ARG A 224 18.57 -6.38 48.88
N PHE A 225 19.67 -6.50 48.11
CA PHE A 225 20.83 -7.30 48.53
C PHE A 225 22.14 -6.54 48.79
N THR A 226 22.32 -5.26 48.41
CA THR A 226 23.58 -4.55 48.70
C THR A 226 23.43 -3.02 48.84
N PRO A 227 23.42 -2.47 50.07
CA PRO A 227 23.38 -1.02 50.31
C PRO A 227 24.66 -0.28 49.88
N ASP A 228 25.82 -0.94 49.87
CA ASP A 228 27.12 -0.27 49.67
C ASP A 228 27.65 -0.35 48.23
N ALA A 229 27.26 -1.34 47.43
CA ALA A 229 27.67 -1.46 46.02
C ALA A 229 26.94 -0.45 45.10
N ILE A 230 25.77 0.04 45.51
CA ILE A 230 24.97 0.99 44.71
C ILE A 230 25.55 2.40 44.78
N LYS A 231 26.26 2.79 45.85
CA LYS A 231 26.92 4.11 45.92
C LYS A 231 28.05 4.25 44.89
N ALA A 232 28.85 3.20 44.70
CA ALA A 232 29.87 3.16 43.64
C ALA A 232 29.27 3.12 42.22
N THR A 233 28.05 2.59 42.08
CA THR A 233 27.34 2.53 40.80
C THR A 233 26.56 3.82 40.50
N ALA A 234 26.13 4.57 41.52
CA ALA A 234 25.40 5.83 41.39
C ALA A 234 26.29 6.95 40.80
N GLU A 235 27.58 6.98 41.15
CA GLU A 235 28.55 7.89 40.53
C GLU A 235 28.86 7.50 39.07
N GLY A 236 28.92 6.18 38.78
CA GLY A 236 29.02 5.66 37.42
C GLY A 236 27.76 5.86 36.57
N GLN A 237 26.56 5.82 37.18
CA GLN A 237 25.28 6.14 36.55
C GLN A 237 25.11 7.65 36.35
N ALA A 238 25.63 8.49 37.23
CA ALA A 238 25.66 9.94 37.03
C ALA A 238 26.58 10.34 35.86
N GLN A 239 27.71 9.64 35.68
CA GLN A 239 28.59 9.82 34.53
C GLN A 239 28.04 9.19 33.24
N ALA A 240 27.30 8.08 33.32
CA ALA A 240 26.54 7.54 32.19
C ALA A 240 25.33 8.43 31.81
N ALA A 241 24.75 9.16 32.77
CA ALA A 241 23.67 10.12 32.57
C ALA A 241 24.15 11.46 31.97
N ALA A 242 25.42 11.81 32.13
CA ALA A 242 25.99 13.03 31.54
C ALA A 242 26.17 12.96 30.01
N GLY A 243 26.08 11.77 29.40
CA GLY A 243 26.11 11.58 27.94
C GLY A 243 25.16 10.51 27.40
N GLY A 244 24.32 9.93 28.25
CA GLY A 244 23.35 8.89 27.91
C GLY A 244 21.96 9.49 27.69
N ILE A 245 21.33 9.09 26.58
CA ILE A 245 19.95 9.42 26.25
C ILE A 245 19.07 9.11 27.48
N SER A 246 18.27 10.08 27.91
CA SER A 246 17.43 9.91 29.08
C SER A 246 16.47 8.72 28.88
N PRO A 247 16.12 7.96 29.94
CA PRO A 247 15.19 6.82 29.81
C PRO A 247 13.85 7.20 29.17
N GLN A 248 13.43 8.46 29.34
CA GLN A 248 12.21 9.01 28.75
C GLN A 248 12.33 9.19 27.22
N GLU A 249 13.48 9.64 26.74
CA GLU A 249 13.75 9.77 25.31
C GLU A 249 13.83 8.39 24.63
N ILE A 250 14.41 7.38 25.29
CA ILE A 250 14.42 6.00 24.78
C ILE A 250 12.98 5.45 24.68
N ALA A 251 12.15 5.71 25.68
CA ALA A 251 10.73 5.32 25.66
C ALA A 251 9.94 6.04 24.55
N GLN A 252 10.19 7.33 24.33
CA GLN A 252 9.57 8.07 23.23
C GLN A 252 10.01 7.53 21.87
N VAL A 253 11.31 7.37 21.63
CA VAL A 253 11.83 6.87 20.35
C VAL A 253 11.32 5.47 20.05
N SER A 254 11.31 4.58 21.04
CA SER A 254 10.76 3.22 20.88
C SER A 254 9.25 3.25 20.59
N SER A 255 8.47 4.12 21.24
CA SER A 255 7.03 4.26 20.95
C SER A 255 6.77 4.74 19.51
N TYR A 256 7.56 5.70 19.01
CA TYR A 256 7.43 6.18 17.63
C TYR A 256 7.85 5.12 16.61
N MET A 257 8.93 4.39 16.86
CA MET A 257 9.34 3.28 15.99
C MET A 257 8.28 2.18 15.92
N LEU A 258 7.74 1.78 17.08
CA LEU A 258 6.73 0.72 17.14
C LEU A 258 5.42 1.17 16.51
N GLY A 259 5.02 2.43 16.73
CA GLY A 259 3.89 3.05 16.06
C GLY A 259 4.06 3.12 14.54
N ALA A 260 5.25 3.48 14.05
CA ALA A 260 5.56 3.49 12.61
C ALA A 260 5.49 2.09 11.99
N LEU A 261 6.07 1.07 12.65
CA LEU A 261 5.98 -0.32 12.21
C LEU A 261 4.53 -0.79 12.15
N LEU A 262 3.73 -0.48 13.17
CA LEU A 262 2.30 -0.82 13.22
C LEU A 262 1.54 -0.12 12.09
N GLY A 263 1.86 1.15 11.80
CA GLY A 263 1.35 1.87 10.64
C GLY A 263 1.67 1.18 9.30
N PHE A 264 2.89 0.69 9.12
CA PHE A 264 3.27 -0.09 7.92
C PHE A 264 2.50 -1.41 7.82
N PHE A 265 2.39 -2.17 8.92
CA PHE A 265 1.58 -3.39 8.93
C PHE A 265 0.11 -3.09 8.58
N LEU A 266 -0.45 -2.04 9.17
CA LEU A 266 -1.82 -1.62 8.89
C LEU A 266 -2.03 -1.25 7.41
N LEU A 267 -1.07 -0.57 6.80
CA LEU A 267 -1.09 -0.25 5.38
C LEU A 267 -1.07 -1.52 4.51
N ILE A 268 -0.24 -2.51 4.86
CA ILE A 268 -0.19 -3.81 4.16
C ILE A 268 -1.55 -4.52 4.27
N TYR A 269 -2.12 -4.59 5.47
CA TYR A 269 -3.41 -5.26 5.68
C TYR A 269 -4.57 -4.53 5.00
N LEU A 270 -4.61 -3.19 5.03
CA LEU A 270 -5.62 -2.42 4.31
C LEU A 270 -5.49 -2.58 2.80
N SER A 271 -4.26 -2.59 2.27
CA SER A 271 -4.02 -2.88 0.85
C SER A 271 -4.52 -4.27 0.45
N LYS A 272 -4.22 -5.30 1.27
CA LYS A 272 -4.72 -6.67 1.08
C LYS A 272 -6.24 -6.78 1.22
N PHE A 273 -6.83 -6.03 2.13
CA PHE A 273 -8.27 -5.96 2.31
C PHE A 273 -8.95 -5.33 1.09
N VAL A 274 -8.38 -4.24 0.55
CA VAL A 274 -8.87 -3.61 -0.68
C VAL A 274 -8.74 -4.56 -1.87
N GLU A 275 -7.62 -5.27 -2.00
CA GLU A 275 -7.44 -6.33 -3.00
C GLU A 275 -8.53 -7.41 -2.86
N TRP A 276 -8.77 -7.91 -1.65
CA TRP A 276 -9.82 -8.90 -1.38
C TRP A 276 -11.23 -8.36 -1.70
N ALA A 277 -11.54 -7.14 -1.27
CA ALA A 277 -12.85 -6.52 -1.47
C ALA A 277 -13.16 -6.24 -2.95
N ILE A 278 -12.12 -6.03 -3.77
CA ILE A 278 -12.27 -5.79 -5.21
C ILE A 278 -12.32 -7.10 -5.99
N PHE A 279 -11.41 -8.03 -5.73
CA PHE A 279 -11.25 -9.24 -6.55
C PHE A 279 -12.01 -10.47 -6.06
N LYS A 280 -12.22 -10.61 -4.75
CA LYS A 280 -12.79 -11.83 -4.14
C LYS A 280 -14.19 -11.64 -3.59
N ALA A 281 -14.57 -10.44 -3.15
CA ALA A 281 -15.92 -10.19 -2.68
C ALA A 281 -16.90 -10.30 -3.87
N LYS A 282 -17.77 -11.31 -3.81
CA LYS A 282 -18.84 -11.53 -4.79
C LYS A 282 -19.94 -10.49 -4.53
N TRP A 283 -19.85 -9.36 -5.22
CA TRP A 283 -20.93 -8.37 -5.32
C TRP A 283 -21.63 -8.47 -6.67
#